data_AF-A0A6N2IAS1-F1
#
_entry.id   AF-A0A6N2IAS1-F1
#
_cell.length_a   1.000
_cell.length_b   1.000
_cell.length_c   1.000
_cell.angle_alpha   90.00
_cell.angle_beta   90.00
_cell.angle_gamma   90.00
#
_symmetry.space_group_name_H-M   'P 1'
#
loop_
_entity.id
_entity.type
_entity.pdbx_description
1 polymer ?
#
loop_
_entity_poly.entity_id
_entity_poly.type
_entity_poly.pdbx_seq_one_letter_code
_entity_poly.pdbx_strand_id
1 'polypeptide(L)'
;MSDRYLVLHDSDGPLEAEIPLDRAPYEALVTAVLAWKDPDLEPHDYEQLALQLAGHARAVADDVRRHAAALPKSDGRGALAEIVLREADRRLSVPPKGTIRCVQNRARLVRALYERLDRLEAAHAPDRAAPSVG
;
A
#
# COMPACT_ATOMS: atom_id res chain seq x y z
N MET A 1 35.87 -26.18 -13.44
CA MET A 1 36.08 -24.72 -13.34
C MET A 1 35.12 -24.23 -12.28
N SER A 2 35.62 -23.99 -11.06
CA SER A 2 34.78 -23.60 -9.92
C SER A 2 34.64 -22.08 -9.92
N ASP A 3 33.46 -21.61 -10.31
CA ASP A 3 33.10 -20.20 -10.30
C ASP A 3 32.84 -19.78 -8.84
N ARG A 4 33.62 -18.79 -8.36
CA ARG A 4 33.50 -18.27 -6.99
C ARG A 4 32.39 -17.23 -7.00
N TYR A 5 31.21 -17.59 -6.48
CA TYR A 5 30.21 -16.59 -6.12
C TYR A 5 30.69 -15.83 -4.88
N LEU A 6 31.10 -14.58 -5.08
CA LEU A 6 31.38 -13.61 -4.02
C LEU A 6 30.03 -13.14 -3.48
N VAL A 7 29.56 -13.78 -2.40
CA VAL A 7 28.43 -13.27 -1.61
C VAL A 7 28.94 -12.07 -0.83
N LEU A 8 28.54 -10.87 -1.27
CA LEU A 8 28.79 -9.64 -0.54
C LEU A 8 27.77 -9.57 0.61
N HIS A 9 28.18 -9.93 1.82
CA HIS A 9 27.40 -9.67 3.02
C HIS A 9 27.63 -8.23 3.46
N ASP A 10 26.63 -7.38 3.28
CA ASP A 10 26.59 -6.09 3.95
C ASP A 10 26.56 -6.34 5.47
N SER A 11 27.57 -5.83 6.17
CA SER A 11 27.84 -6.11 7.58
C SER A 11 27.56 -4.90 8.47
N ASP A 12 27.04 -3.80 7.93
CA ASP A 12 26.77 -2.57 8.67
C ASP A 12 25.27 -2.32 8.88
N GLY A 13 24.68 -3.04 9.84
CA GLY A 13 23.37 -2.74 10.43
C GLY A 13 22.15 -3.01 9.52
N PRO A 14 20.93 -2.99 10.07
CA PRO A 14 19.75 -3.25 9.28
C PRO A 14 19.49 -2.04 8.37
N LEU A 15 19.84 -2.17 7.10
CA LEU A 15 19.14 -1.48 6.01
C LEU A 15 17.74 -2.09 5.86
N GLU A 16 16.93 -2.08 6.92
CA GLU A 16 15.48 -2.25 6.86
C GLU A 16 14.82 -0.96 6.33
N ALA A 17 15.47 -0.29 5.37
CA ALA A 17 14.74 0.57 4.46
C ALA A 17 13.97 -0.37 3.54
N GLU A 18 12.82 -0.85 4.04
CA GLU A 18 11.84 -1.61 3.30
C GLU A 18 11.68 -0.94 1.93
N ILE A 19 11.98 -1.68 0.85
CA ILE A 19 11.98 -1.14 -0.50
C ILE A 19 10.61 -0.46 -0.71
N PRO A 20 10.56 0.84 -1.04
CA PRO A 20 9.29 1.53 -1.22
C PRO A 20 8.43 0.79 -2.23
N LEU A 21 7.14 0.63 -1.91
CA LEU A 21 6.20 -0.01 -2.82
C LEU A 21 6.20 0.71 -4.17
N ASP A 22 6.41 -0.03 -5.25
CA ASP A 22 6.25 0.51 -6.60
C ASP A 22 4.76 0.78 -6.85
N ARG A 23 4.38 2.02 -6.57
CA ARG A 23 2.99 2.49 -6.55
C ARG A 23 2.40 2.64 -7.94
N ALA A 24 3.20 3.06 -8.92
CA ALA A 24 2.72 3.49 -10.22
C ALA A 24 1.98 2.39 -11.02
N PRO A 25 2.47 1.14 -11.09
CA PRO A 25 1.75 0.06 -11.76
C PRO A 25 0.39 -0.23 -11.12
N TYR A 26 0.32 -0.20 -9.79
CA TYR A 26 -0.91 -0.46 -9.05
C TYR A 26 -1.89 0.71 -9.14
N GLU A 27 -1.45 1.96 -9.22
CA GLU A 27 -2.33 3.10 -9.49
C GLU A 27 -2.95 3.03 -10.88
N ALA A 28 -2.16 2.67 -11.89
CA ALA A 28 -2.66 2.45 -13.24
C ALA A 28 -3.70 1.32 -13.27
N LEU A 29 -3.41 0.19 -12.61
CA LEU A 29 -4.33 -0.94 -12.49
C LEU A 29 -5.61 -0.56 -11.75
N VAL A 30 -5.52 0.11 -10.61
CA VAL A 30 -6.67 0.59 -9.83
C VAL A 30 -7.54 1.51 -10.69
N THR A 31 -6.92 2.45 -11.42
CA THR A 31 -7.65 3.36 -12.30
C THR A 31 -8.39 2.61 -13.40
N ALA A 32 -7.73 1.65 -14.06
CA ALA A 32 -8.33 0.83 -15.09
C ALA A 32 -9.51 -0.01 -14.56
N VAL A 33 -9.31 -0.74 -13.46
CA VAL A 33 -10.33 -1.59 -12.82
C VAL A 33 -11.56 -0.79 -12.41
N LEU A 34 -11.37 0.42 -11.87
CA LEU A 34 -12.48 1.27 -11.44
C LEU A 34 -13.26 1.86 -12.62
N ALA A 35 -12.66 1.95 -13.80
CA ALA A 35 -13.32 2.40 -15.02
C ALA A 35 -14.08 1.28 -15.76
N TRP A 36 -13.85 0.00 -15.39
CA TRP A 36 -14.51 -1.13 -16.02
C TRP A 36 -16.03 -1.12 -15.84
N LYS A 37 -16.74 -1.42 -16.93
CA LYS A 37 -18.19 -1.63 -16.93
C LYS A 37 -18.53 -3.12 -17.04
N ASP A 38 -18.02 -3.76 -18.09
CA ASP A 38 -18.21 -5.18 -18.37
C ASP A 38 -17.01 -5.70 -19.19
N PRO A 39 -15.86 -5.96 -18.55
CA PRO A 39 -14.69 -6.48 -19.25
C PRO A 39 -14.89 -7.97 -19.53
N ASP A 40 -14.45 -8.40 -20.70
CA ASP A 40 -14.49 -9.81 -21.11
C ASP A 40 -13.30 -10.55 -20.52
N LEU A 41 -13.44 -10.99 -19.26
CA LEU A 41 -12.43 -11.73 -18.51
C LEU A 41 -13.04 -13.01 -17.96
N GLU A 42 -12.25 -14.08 -17.92
CA GLU A 42 -12.66 -15.32 -17.28
C GLU A 42 -12.76 -15.12 -15.75
N PRO A 43 -13.64 -15.85 -15.05
CA PRO A 43 -13.75 -15.80 -13.59
C PRO A 43 -12.40 -15.95 -12.87
N HIS A 44 -11.50 -16.77 -13.40
CA HIS A 44 -10.17 -16.97 -12.84
C HIS A 44 -9.29 -15.71 -12.89
N ASP A 45 -9.36 -14.94 -13.99
CA ASP A 45 -8.60 -13.70 -14.13
C ASP A 45 -9.06 -12.64 -13.13
N TYR A 46 -10.38 -12.54 -12.91
CA TYR A 46 -10.92 -11.70 -11.85
C TYR A 46 -10.41 -12.11 -10.46
N GLU A 47 -10.34 -13.41 -10.19
CA GLU A 47 -9.84 -13.90 -8.91
C GLU A 47 -8.36 -13.57 -8.72
N GLN A 48 -7.54 -13.79 -9.75
CA GLN A 48 -6.12 -13.47 -9.74
C GLN A 48 -5.87 -11.97 -9.53
N LEU A 49 -6.61 -11.11 -10.23
CA LEU A 49 -6.53 -9.65 -10.04
C LEU A 49 -6.97 -9.23 -8.64
N ALA A 50 -8.02 -9.84 -8.10
CA ALA A 50 -8.47 -9.58 -6.73
C ALA A 50 -7.42 -10.01 -5.70
N LEU A 51 -6.71 -11.12 -5.93
CA LEU A 51 -5.60 -11.58 -5.10
C LEU A 51 -4.41 -10.62 -5.17
N GLN A 52 -4.02 -10.17 -6.36
CA GLN A 52 -2.94 -9.20 -6.55
C GLN A 52 -3.24 -7.88 -5.83
N LEU A 53 -4.44 -7.32 -6.04
CA LEU A 53 -4.87 -6.10 -5.33
C LEU A 53 -4.98 -6.30 -3.82
N ALA A 54 -5.35 -7.49 -3.35
CA ALA A 54 -5.39 -7.80 -1.93
C ALA A 54 -3.98 -7.90 -1.31
N GLY A 55 -3.03 -8.52 -2.01
CA GLY A 55 -1.62 -8.55 -1.59
C GLY A 55 -1.06 -7.14 -1.48
N HIS A 56 -1.28 -6.32 -2.51
CA HIS A 56 -0.84 -4.93 -2.51
C HIS A 56 -1.51 -4.09 -1.41
N ALA A 57 -2.82 -4.25 -1.20
CA ALA A 57 -3.53 -3.56 -0.12
C ALA A 57 -2.96 -3.91 1.27
N ARG A 58 -2.47 -5.14 1.49
CA ARG A 58 -1.82 -5.52 2.76
C ARG A 58 -0.51 -4.77 2.93
N ALA A 59 0.31 -4.71 1.90
CA ALA A 59 1.57 -3.97 1.94
C ALA A 59 1.36 -2.47 2.22
N VAL A 60 0.42 -1.82 1.51
CA VAL A 60 0.09 -0.41 1.79
C VAL A 60 -0.50 -0.22 3.20
N ALA A 61 -1.25 -1.20 3.71
CA ALA A 61 -1.74 -1.15 5.09
C ALA A 61 -0.60 -1.25 6.11
N ASP A 62 0.46 -2.01 5.84
CA ASP A 62 1.67 -2.03 6.67
C ASP A 62 2.38 -0.68 6.67
N ASP A 63 2.53 -0.03 5.50
CA ASP A 63 3.09 1.32 5.40
C ASP A 63 2.26 2.34 6.22
N VAL A 64 0.92 2.28 6.10
CA VAL A 64 -0.01 3.10 6.89
C VAL A 64 0.15 2.84 8.38
N ARG A 65 0.30 1.58 8.82
CA ARG A 65 0.57 1.24 10.24
C ARG A 65 1.88 1.86 10.71
N ARG A 66 2.96 1.73 9.94
CA ARG A 66 4.27 2.28 10.28
C ARG A 66 4.21 3.81 10.43
N HIS A 67 3.58 4.50 9.48
CA HIS A 67 3.46 5.96 9.54
C HIS A 67 2.50 6.43 10.64
N ALA A 68 1.40 5.71 10.89
CA ALA A 68 0.51 6.05 11.99
C ALA A 68 1.20 5.86 13.36
N ALA A 69 2.04 4.82 13.51
CA ALA A 69 2.79 4.56 14.74
C ALA A 69 3.88 5.61 15.02
N ALA A 70 4.39 6.29 14.00
CA ALA A 70 5.36 7.37 14.14
C ALA A 70 4.75 8.70 14.59
N LEU A 71 3.41 8.85 14.56
CA LEU A 71 2.74 10.06 15.00
C LEU A 71 2.66 10.16 16.54
N PRO A 72 2.65 11.38 17.11
CA PRO A 72 2.35 11.59 18.52
C PRO A 72 0.97 11.01 18.88
N LYS A 73 0.84 10.43 20.08
CA LYS A 73 -0.43 9.84 20.55
C LYS A 73 -1.61 10.84 20.60
N SER A 74 -1.32 12.13 20.67
CA SER A 74 -2.32 13.21 20.63
C SER A 74 -2.78 13.58 19.21
N ASP A 75 -2.17 13.01 18.17
CA ASP A 75 -2.52 13.28 16.78
C ASP A 75 -3.74 12.43 16.36
N GLY A 76 -4.87 13.10 16.10
CA GLY A 76 -6.10 12.46 15.66
C GLY A 76 -5.99 11.67 14.34
N ARG A 77 -4.94 11.90 13.54
CA ARG A 77 -4.69 11.15 12.30
C ARG A 77 -4.34 9.68 12.55
N GLY A 78 -3.67 9.37 13.67
CA GLY A 78 -3.38 7.98 14.06
C GLY A 78 -4.66 7.18 14.32
N ALA A 79 -5.61 7.75 15.07
CA ALA A 79 -6.90 7.13 15.33
C ALA A 79 -7.72 6.91 14.05
N LEU A 80 -7.69 7.86 13.10
CA LEU A 80 -8.33 7.69 11.80
C LEU A 80 -7.66 6.60 10.94
N ALA A 81 -6.33 6.46 11.02
CA ALA A 81 -5.60 5.39 10.35
C ALA A 81 -6.01 4.02 10.90
N GLU A 82 -6.13 3.85 12.22
CA GLU A 82 -6.59 2.60 12.83
C GLU A 82 -7.98 2.17 12.33
N ILE A 83 -8.92 3.10 12.19
CA ILE A 83 -10.27 2.79 11.69
C ILE A 83 -10.20 2.24 10.26
N VAL A 84 -9.41 2.90 9.39
CA VAL A 84 -9.21 2.45 8.01
C VAL A 84 -8.55 1.07 7.97
N LEU A 85 -7.54 0.84 8.81
CA LEU A 85 -6.84 -0.44 8.90
C LEU A 85 -7.74 -1.59 9.36
N ARG A 86 -8.58 -1.37 10.38
CA ARG A 86 -9.55 -2.40 10.82
C ARG A 86 -10.54 -2.78 9.73
N GLU A 87 -11.02 -1.79 8.97
CA GLU A 87 -11.91 -2.07 7.84
C GLU A 87 -11.17 -2.76 6.69
N ALA A 88 -9.90 -2.40 6.44
CA ALA A 88 -9.05 -3.10 5.48
C ALA A 88 -8.88 -4.57 5.87
N ASP A 89 -8.50 -4.85 7.12
CA ASP A 89 -8.33 -6.21 7.65
C ASP A 89 -9.62 -7.03 7.54
N ARG A 90 -10.76 -6.44 7.93
CA ARG A 90 -12.08 -7.08 7.78
C ARG A 90 -12.35 -7.43 6.32
N ARG A 91 -12.13 -6.51 5.39
CA ARG A 91 -12.36 -6.77 3.95
C ARG A 91 -11.40 -7.82 3.41
N LEU A 92 -10.14 -7.80 3.81
CA LEU A 92 -9.08 -8.67 3.31
C LEU A 92 -9.12 -10.09 3.92
N SER A 93 -9.84 -10.28 5.02
CA SER A 93 -10.12 -11.60 5.61
C SER A 93 -11.05 -12.46 4.76
N VAL A 94 -11.87 -11.84 3.91
CA VAL A 94 -12.80 -12.56 3.04
C VAL A 94 -12.06 -13.04 1.80
N PRO A 95 -12.09 -14.36 1.47
CA PRO A 95 -11.52 -14.87 0.24
C PRO A 95 -12.07 -14.14 -0.99
N PRO A 96 -11.22 -13.76 -1.96
CA PRO A 96 -11.68 -13.11 -3.18
C PRO A 96 -12.59 -14.05 -3.98
N LYS A 97 -13.49 -13.46 -4.76
CA LYS A 97 -14.37 -14.17 -5.69
C LYS A 97 -14.04 -13.71 -7.11
N GLY A 98 -14.10 -14.61 -8.08
CA GLY A 98 -13.91 -14.34 -9.51
C GLY A 98 -15.03 -13.48 -10.13
N THR A 99 -15.19 -12.25 -9.66
CA THR A 99 -16.22 -11.30 -10.15
C THR A 99 -15.65 -9.89 -10.25
N ILE A 100 -16.10 -9.14 -11.25
CA ILE A 100 -15.78 -7.70 -11.43
C ILE A 100 -15.99 -6.89 -10.14
N ARG A 101 -17.09 -7.13 -9.43
CA ARG A 101 -17.42 -6.43 -8.18
C ARG A 101 -16.36 -6.68 -7.10
N CYS A 102 -15.81 -7.90 -7.02
CA CYS A 102 -14.75 -8.22 -6.07
C CYS A 102 -13.48 -7.43 -6.39
N VAL A 103 -13.03 -7.46 -7.65
CA VAL A 103 -11.84 -6.71 -8.08
C VAL A 103 -12.01 -5.21 -7.85
N GLN A 104 -13.15 -4.63 -8.22
CA GLN A 104 -13.44 -3.22 -7.97
C GLN A 104 -13.45 -2.88 -6.47
N ASN A 105 -13.99 -3.75 -5.62
CA ASN A 105 -13.96 -3.54 -4.18
C ASN A 105 -12.52 -3.56 -3.63
N ARG A 106 -11.64 -4.42 -4.17
CA ARG A 106 -10.21 -4.42 -3.83
C ARG A 106 -9.51 -3.16 -4.33
N ALA A 107 -9.79 -2.72 -5.55
CA ALA A 107 -9.23 -1.48 -6.09
C ALA A 107 -9.65 -0.24 -5.29
N ARG A 108 -10.93 -0.16 -4.87
CA ARG A 108 -11.41 0.92 -3.98
C ARG A 108 -10.69 0.90 -2.63
N LEU A 109 -10.38 -0.29 -2.10
CA LEU A 109 -9.64 -0.42 -0.86
C LEU A 109 -8.19 0.08 -1.01
N VAL A 110 -7.49 -0.33 -2.08
CA VAL A 110 -6.13 0.16 -2.38
C VAL A 110 -6.12 1.70 -2.49
N ARG A 111 -7.06 2.28 -3.23
CA ARG A 111 -7.17 3.75 -3.37
C ARG A 111 -7.36 4.44 -2.01
N ALA A 112 -8.26 3.92 -1.18
CA ALA A 112 -8.51 4.49 0.15
C ALA A 112 -7.28 4.40 1.08
N LEU A 113 -6.47 3.34 0.95
CA LEU A 113 -5.23 3.18 1.69
C LEU A 113 -4.16 4.15 1.20
N TYR A 114 -3.99 4.32 -0.11
CA TYR A 114 -3.09 5.34 -0.66
C TYR A 114 -3.47 6.75 -0.23
N GLU A 115 -4.75 7.14 -0.33
CA GLU A 115 -5.22 8.44 0.14
C GLU A 115 -4.96 8.66 1.64
N ARG A 116 -4.92 7.58 2.43
CA ARG A 116 -4.59 7.64 3.85
C ARG A 116 -3.08 7.77 4.05
N LEU A 117 -2.28 6.99 3.33
CA LEU A 117 -0.82 7.04 3.36
C LEU A 117 -0.33 8.44 2.98
N ASP A 118 -0.82 9.01 1.88
CA ASP A 118 -0.48 10.37 1.42
C ASP A 118 -0.72 11.43 2.52
N ARG A 119 -1.84 11.31 3.24
CA ARG A 119 -2.16 12.23 4.35
C ARG A 119 -1.27 12.04 5.57
N LEU A 120 -0.78 10.83 5.81
CA LEU A 120 0.17 10.54 6.86
C LEU A 120 1.58 10.99 6.46
N GLU A 121 2.01 10.79 5.22
CA GLU A 121 3.32 11.29 4.75
C GLU A 121 3.37 12.82 4.78
N ALA A 122 2.30 13.48 4.32
CA ALA A 122 2.17 14.94 4.44
C ALA A 122 2.19 15.44 5.90
N ALA A 123 1.84 14.58 6.87
CA ALA A 123 1.92 14.90 8.29
C ALA A 123 3.36 14.97 8.81
N HIS A 124 4.24 14.13 8.27
CA HIS A 124 5.65 14.05 8.65
C HIS A 124 6.49 15.14 7.97
N ALA A 125 5.91 15.87 7.02
CA ALA A 125 6.52 17.04 6.41
C ALA A 125 6.16 18.34 7.17
N PRO A 126 6.83 18.65 8.30
CA PRO A 126 7.13 20.05 8.60
C PRO A 126 8.60 20.30 8.99
N ASP A 127 9.13 21.41 8.46
CA ASP A 127 10.44 22.06 8.71
C ASP A 127 11.63 21.71 7.79
N ARG A 128 11.51 21.96 6.48
CA ARG A 128 12.68 22.13 5.58
C ARG A 128 12.66 23.44 4.78
N ALA A 129 11.77 24.37 5.11
CA ALA A 129 11.61 25.62 4.38
C ALA A 129 11.34 26.81 5.32
N ALA A 130 12.29 27.10 6.20
CA ALA A 130 12.52 28.47 6.66
C ALA A 130 13.88 28.90 6.10
N PRO A 131 13.95 29.82 5.11
CA PRO A 131 15.21 30.42 4.75
C PRO A 131 15.69 31.27 5.93
N SER A 132 16.87 30.95 6.44
CA SER A 132 17.61 31.82 7.35
C SER A 132 17.87 33.15 6.65
N VAL A 133 17.15 34.19 7.04
CA VAL A 133 17.45 35.57 6.66
C VAL A 133 18.71 35.97 7.44
N GLY A 134 19.81 36.19 6.69
CA GLY A 134 21.00 36.88 7.17
C GLY A 134 21.04 38.30 6.63
#